data_AF-A0A2V8JV64-F1
#
_entry.id   AF-A0A2V8JV64-F1
#
_cell.length_a   1.000
_cell.length_b   1.000
_cell.length_c   1.000
_cell.angle_alpha   90.00
_cell.angle_beta   90.00
_cell.angle_gamma   90.00
#
_symmetry.space_group_name_H-M   'P 1'
#
loop_
_entity.id
_entity.type
_entity.pdbx_description
1 polymer ?
#
loop_
_entity_poly.entity_id
_entity_poly.type
_entity_poly.pdbx_seq_one_letter_code
_entity_poly.pdbx_strand_id
1 'polypeptide(L)'
;MHYNALRVNRKAHMEDQLTIRLPRELSKALKNRAAQMQRRPSEVVRMAVKEFLQIPEQSRARPAERVRDLIGSLDSGIPDLATRHREYVIKKLHRGR
;
A
#
# COMPACT_ATOMS: atom_id res chain seq x y z
N MET A 1 -18.84 -2.12 -11.80
CA MET A 1 -17.78 -2.55 -10.86
C MET A 1 -17.23 -1.32 -10.15
N HIS A 2 -17.91 -0.81 -9.12
CA HIS A 2 -17.47 0.38 -8.38
C HIS A 2 -16.56 -0.05 -7.23
N TYR A 3 -15.27 0.20 -7.35
CA TYR A 3 -14.33 -0.05 -6.25
C TYR A 3 -14.51 1.04 -5.19
N ASN A 4 -15.19 0.67 -4.10
CA ASN A 4 -15.19 1.42 -2.84
C ASN A 4 -13.75 1.47 -2.30
N ALA A 5 -13.06 2.58 -2.59
CA ALA A 5 -11.77 2.87 -1.96
C ALA A 5 -12.01 3.13 -0.47
N LEU A 6 -11.73 2.08 0.29
CA LEU A 6 -11.57 2.01 1.75
C LEU A 6 -11.22 3.38 2.35
N ARG A 7 -12.23 4.03 2.94
CA ARG A 7 -12.08 5.10 3.91
C ARG A 7 -11.42 4.48 5.15
N VAL A 8 -10.10 4.30 5.09
CA VAL A 8 -9.29 3.89 6.25
C VAL A 8 -9.21 5.11 7.16
N ASN A 9 -10.25 5.31 7.95
CA ASN A 9 -10.27 6.24 9.07
C ASN A 9 -9.41 5.63 10.17
N ARG A 10 -8.10 5.85 10.10
CA ARG A 10 -7.20 5.68 11.24
C ARG A 10 -6.80 7.06 11.69
N LYS A 11 -7.41 7.54 12.78
CA LYS A 11 -6.81 8.60 13.60
C LYS A 11 -5.49 8.02 14.15
N ALA A 12 -4.39 8.24 13.44
CA ALA A 12 -3.09 8.23 14.10
C ALA A 12 -3.15 9.29 15.20
N HIS A 13 -2.72 8.95 16.40
CA HIS A 13 -2.61 9.92 17.49
C HIS A 13 -1.62 11.00 17.02
N MET A 14 -2.11 12.22 16.79
CA MET A 14 -1.27 13.36 16.40
C MET A 14 -0.86 14.02 17.72
N GLU A 15 0.39 13.84 18.12
CA GLU A 15 0.90 14.29 19.42
C GLU A 15 1.24 15.79 19.39
N ASP A 16 1.67 16.31 18.23
CA ASP A 16 2.10 17.70 18.05
C ASP A 16 1.22 18.48 17.05
N GLN A 17 0.98 19.76 17.36
CA GLN A 17 0.25 20.71 16.51
C GLN A 17 1.09 21.94 16.19
N LEU A 18 1.25 22.25 14.90
CA LEU A 18 1.87 23.48 14.41
C LEU A 18 0.81 24.40 13.79
N THR A 19 0.72 25.64 14.29
CA THR A 19 -0.13 26.69 13.71
C THR A 19 0.73 27.69 12.93
N ILE A 20 0.47 27.82 11.63
CA ILE A 20 1.25 28.66 10.71
C ILE A 20 0.35 29.64 9.96
N ARG A 21 0.78 30.90 9.84
CA ARG A 21 0.12 31.91 9.01
C ARG A 21 0.60 31.77 7.57
N LEU A 22 -0.34 31.70 6.63
CA LEU A 22 -0.04 31.57 5.21
C LEU A 22 -0.53 32.80 4.45
N PRO A 23 0.24 33.31 3.47
CA PRO A 23 -0.27 34.27 2.50
C PRO A 23 -1.53 33.74 1.80
N ARG A 24 -2.44 34.65 1.42
CA ARG A 24 -3.75 34.29 0.85
C ARG A 24 -3.62 33.37 -0.38
N GLU A 25 -2.66 33.68 -1.24
CA GLU A 25 -2.37 32.92 -2.46
C GLU A 25 -1.96 31.48 -2.16
N LEU A 26 -1.07 31.30 -1.20
CA LEU A 26 -0.59 29.98 -0.78
C LEU A 26 -1.70 29.16 -0.13
N SER A 27 -2.53 29.78 0.71
CA SER A 27 -3.72 29.13 1.29
C SER A 27 -4.71 28.68 0.21
N LYS A 28 -4.93 29.49 -0.84
CA LYS A 28 -5.81 29.14 -1.96
C LYS A 28 -5.24 27.98 -2.77
N ALA A 29 -3.96 28.03 -3.12
CA ALA A 29 -3.26 26.96 -3.84
C ALA A 29 -3.32 25.64 -3.07
N LEU A 30 -3.06 25.67 -1.75
CA LEU A 30 -3.13 24.49 -0.89
C LEU A 30 -4.54 23.87 -0.88
N LYS A 31 -5.60 24.68 -0.72
CA LYS A 31 -6.99 24.20 -0.73
C LYS A 31 -7.35 23.56 -2.07
N ASN A 32 -6.97 24.20 -3.18
CA ASN A 32 -7.24 23.67 -4.52
C ASN A 32 -6.53 22.33 -4.75
N ARG A 33 -5.25 22.24 -4.37
CA ARG A 33 -4.49 21.00 -4.49
C ARG A 33 -5.08 19.88 -3.62
N ALA A 34 -5.47 20.20 -2.40
CA ALA A 34 -6.11 19.25 -1.49
C ALA A 34 -7.42 18.71 -2.06
N ALA A 35 -8.25 19.58 -2.66
CA ALA A 35 -9.49 19.18 -3.33
C ALA A 35 -9.22 18.23 -4.51
N GLN A 36 -8.25 18.54 -5.37
CA GLN A 36 -7.86 17.67 -6.48
C GLN A 36 -7.37 16.29 -6.02
N MET A 37 -6.70 16.22 -4.87
CA MET A 37 -6.21 14.97 -4.29
C MET A 37 -7.27 14.22 -3.47
N GLN A 38 -8.47 14.79 -3.30
CA GLN A 38 -9.50 14.29 -2.39
C GLN A 38 -8.98 14.09 -0.95
N ARG A 39 -8.11 15.00 -0.49
CA ARG A 39 -7.45 14.97 0.83
C ARG A 39 -7.72 16.25 1.60
N ARG A 40 -7.49 16.21 2.91
CA ARG A 40 -7.53 17.42 3.75
C ARG A 40 -6.28 18.26 3.52
N PRO A 41 -6.36 19.61 3.61
CA PRO A 41 -5.19 20.47 3.53
C PRO A 41 -4.07 20.06 4.50
N SER A 42 -4.41 19.64 5.72
CA SER A 42 -3.43 19.17 6.70
C SER A 42 -2.73 17.87 6.28
N GLU A 43 -3.37 17.00 5.49
CA GLU A 43 -2.71 15.82 4.93
C GLU A 43 -1.73 16.21 3.83
N VAL A 44 -2.09 17.19 3.00
CA VAL A 44 -1.19 17.72 1.96
C VAL A 44 0.04 18.37 2.59
N VAL A 45 -0.15 19.18 3.64
CA VAL A 45 0.97 19.77 4.39
C VAL A 45 1.84 18.68 5.01
N ARG A 46 1.26 17.66 5.67
CA ARG A 46 2.05 16.55 6.22
C ARG A 46 2.88 15.82 5.15
N MET A 47 2.29 15.53 3.99
CA MET A 47 3.02 14.91 2.87
C MET A 47 4.16 15.80 2.39
N ALA A 48 3.92 17.09 2.22
CA ALA A 48 4.93 18.04 1.77
C ALA A 48 6.08 18.17 2.78
N VAL A 49 5.77 18.23 4.08
CA VAL A 49 6.78 18.30 5.15
C VAL A 49 7.61 17.01 5.21
N LYS A 50 6.98 15.84 5.10
CA LYS A 50 7.71 14.56 5.03
C LYS A 50 8.66 14.52 3.84
N GLU A 51 8.17 14.90 2.66
CA GLU A 51 8.96 14.92 1.42
C GLU A 51 10.14 15.90 1.55
N PHE A 52 9.88 17.12 2.04
CA PHE A 52 10.91 18.14 2.24
C PHE A 52 12.00 17.68 3.22
N LEU A 53 11.61 16.98 4.29
CA LEU A 53 12.53 16.41 5.27
C LEU A 53 13.13 15.06 4.86
N GLN A 54 12.79 14.56 3.66
CA GLN A 54 13.22 13.26 3.16
C GLN A 54 12.90 12.10 4.12
N ILE A 55 11.81 12.23 4.89
CA ILE A 55 11.34 11.18 5.79
C ILE A 55 10.77 10.08 4.89
N PRO A 56 11.36 8.87 4.86
CA PRO A 56 10.81 7.79 4.07
C PRO A 56 9.39 7.55 4.52
N GLU A 57 8.44 7.46 3.59
CA GLU A 57 7.17 6.89 3.98
C GLU A 57 7.47 5.48 4.50
N GLN A 58 7.04 5.19 5.73
CA GLN A 58 6.98 3.80 6.16
C GLN A 58 5.98 3.14 5.22
N SER A 59 6.51 2.58 4.13
CA SER A 59 5.75 1.83 3.15
C SER A 59 4.93 0.86 3.95
N ARG A 60 3.62 1.09 4.01
CA ARG A 60 2.67 0.07 4.45
C ARG A 60 2.90 -1.05 3.46
N ALA A 61 3.70 -2.04 3.86
CA ALA A 61 4.21 -3.11 3.00
C ALA A 61 3.10 -3.51 2.04
N ARG A 62 3.29 -3.15 0.76
CA ARG A 62 2.30 -3.45 -0.26
C ARG A 62 2.07 -4.96 -0.18
N PRO A 63 0.85 -5.49 -0.28
CA PRO A 63 0.65 -6.94 -0.23
C PRO A 63 1.59 -7.69 -1.19
N ALA A 64 1.88 -7.09 -2.35
CA ALA A 64 2.88 -7.55 -3.32
C ALA A 64 4.32 -7.62 -2.79
N GLU A 65 4.73 -6.72 -1.89
CA GLU A 65 6.05 -6.75 -1.21
C GLU A 65 6.13 -7.87 -0.18
N ARG A 66 5.02 -8.19 0.50
CA ARG A 66 4.94 -9.29 1.48
C ARG A 66 5.06 -10.68 0.87
N VAL A 67 4.80 -10.80 -0.43
CA VAL A 67 4.81 -12.09 -1.14
C VAL A 67 5.98 -12.22 -2.12
N ARG A 68 6.94 -11.28 -2.13
CA ARG A 68 8.12 -11.38 -3.03
C ARG A 68 8.90 -12.67 -2.80
N ASP A 69 9.05 -13.07 -1.54
CA ASP A 69 9.78 -14.29 -1.18
C ASP A 69 8.98 -15.57 -1.47
N LEU A 70 7.66 -15.45 -1.68
CA LEU A 70 6.79 -16.55 -2.12
C LEU A 70 6.84 -16.75 -3.65
N ILE A 71 7.22 -15.73 -4.43
CA ILE A 71 7.25 -15.76 -5.89
C ILE A 71 8.42 -16.59 -6.47
N GLY A 72 9.37 -17.05 -5.65
CA GLY A 72 10.38 -18.04 -6.04
C GLY A 72 10.12 -19.46 -5.51
N SER A 73 9.32 -19.61 -4.45
CA SER A 73 8.99 -20.91 -3.84
C SER A 73 7.98 -21.73 -4.67
N LEU A 74 7.24 -21.05 -5.55
CA LEU A 74 6.29 -21.66 -6.50
C LEU A 74 6.92 -22.12 -7.81
N ASP A 75 8.20 -21.83 -8.06
CA ASP A 75 8.92 -22.30 -9.24
C ASP A 75 9.34 -23.78 -9.04
N SER A 76 8.35 -24.64 -8.78
CA SER A 76 8.54 -26.07 -8.52
C SER A 76 8.93 -26.85 -9.79
N GLY A 77 9.18 -26.18 -10.92
CA GLY A 77 9.46 -26.78 -12.23
C GLY A 77 8.29 -27.56 -12.84
N ILE A 78 7.09 -27.49 -12.25
CA ILE A 78 5.90 -28.22 -12.70
C ILE A 78 4.86 -27.20 -13.17
N PRO A 79 4.78 -26.93 -14.49
CA PRO A 79 4.01 -25.81 -15.04
C PRO A 79 2.49 -25.91 -14.81
N ASP A 80 1.98 -27.11 -14.52
CA ASP A 80 0.55 -27.38 -14.32
C ASP A 80 0.19 -27.84 -12.90
N LEU A 81 1.07 -27.61 -11.91
CA LEU A 81 0.88 -28.07 -10.54
C LEU A 81 -0.45 -27.59 -9.95
N ALA A 82 -0.85 -26.34 -10.20
CA ALA A 82 -2.11 -25.80 -9.72
C ALA A 82 -3.34 -26.53 -10.28
N THR A 83 -3.29 -26.95 -11.55
CA THR A 83 -4.42 -27.56 -12.25
C THR A 83 -4.47 -29.09 -12.03
N ARG A 84 -3.30 -29.75 -11.95
CA ARG A 84 -3.19 -31.22 -11.89
C ARG A 84 -2.64 -31.75 -10.56
N HIS A 85 -2.68 -30.95 -9.50
CA HIS A 85 -2.11 -31.31 -8.19
C HIS A 85 -2.54 -32.71 -7.70
N ARG A 86 -3.81 -33.09 -7.92
CA ARG A 86 -4.38 -34.38 -7.50
C ARG A 86 -3.68 -35.56 -8.15
N GLU A 87 -3.35 -35.47 -9.44
CA GLU A 87 -2.66 -36.54 -10.17
C GLU A 87 -1.22 -36.72 -9.65
N TYR A 88 -0.52 -35.62 -9.36
CA TYR A 88 0.83 -35.65 -8.79
C TYR A 88 0.86 -36.25 -7.39
N VAL A 89 -0.11 -35.90 -6.53
CA VAL A 89 -0.23 -36.46 -5.17
C VAL A 89 -0.50 -37.96 -5.22
N ILE A 90 -1.44 -38.41 -6.06
CA ILE A 90 -1.75 -39.84 -6.22
C ILE A 90 -0.53 -40.60 -6.75
N LYS A 91 0.19 -40.05 -7.74
CA LYS A 91 1.40 -40.67 -8.30
C LYS A 91 2.53 -40.81 -7.26
N LYS A 92 2.70 -39.82 -6.39
CA LYS A 92 3.69 -39.87 -5.28
C LYS A 92 3.33 -40.93 -4.25
N LEU A 93 2.05 -41.07 -3.90
CA LEU A 93 1.58 -42.09 -2.96
C LEU A 93 1.73 -43.52 -3.51
N HIS A 94 1.59 -43.72 -4.82
CA HIS A 94 1.78 -45.04 -5.45
C HIS A 94 3.26 -45.44 -5.61
N ARG A 95 4.19 -44.48 -5.67
CA ARG A 95 5.65 -44.75 -5.75
C ARG A 95 6.31 -45.03 -4.39
N GLY A 96 5.57 -44.85 -3.29
CA GLY A 96 6.06 -45.09 -1.93
C GLY A 96 5.72 -46.48 -1.38
N ARG A 97 5.26 -47.42 -2.23
CA ARG A 97 5.13 -48.84 -1.91
C ARG A 97 6.20 -49.64 -2.65
#